data_AF-A0A2P8A084-F1
#
_entry.id   AF-A0A2P8A084-F1
#
_cell.length_a   1.000
_cell.length_b   1.000
_cell.length_c   1.000
_cell.angle_alpha   90.00
_cell.angle_beta   90.00
_cell.angle_gamma   90.00
#
_symmetry.space_group_name_H-M   'P 1'
#
loop_
_entity.id
_entity.type
_entity.pdbx_description
1 polymer ?
#
loop_
_entity_poly.entity_id
_entity_poly.type
_entity_poly.pdbx_seq_one_letter_code
_entity_poly.pdbx_strand_id
1 'polypeptide(L)'
;MAAIEGGPAPFPDSDVPGRLFPVCCAAVISPEILDKFFYDMTDHCPQANDSFVIVDSLTGSYMEEMEPGGDESTSSTSPFKGKSPYECSQLLKQLRRDTGSDIDYNSFIIMDERTLRDNTILIVEEPEEADGGASNSVRATFELASNLLLYLSGKSSAYEQRELAETTEDGVLRPGMHH
;
A
#
# COMPACT_ATOMS: atom_id res chain seq x y z
N MET A 1 46.38 19.46 12.60
CA MET A 1 45.67 18.16 12.46
C MET A 1 44.27 18.38 13.01
N ALA A 2 43.28 18.55 12.14
CA ALA A 2 41.89 18.72 12.53
C ALA A 2 41.14 17.42 12.22
N ALA A 3 40.36 16.97 13.19
CA ALA A 3 39.62 15.73 13.18
C ALA A 3 38.52 15.73 12.11
N ILE A 4 38.35 14.57 11.49
CA ILE A 4 37.27 14.21 10.59
C ILE A 4 35.98 14.02 11.39
N GLU A 5 35.06 14.97 11.32
CA GLU A 5 33.66 14.76 11.72
C GLU A 5 32.93 14.05 10.57
N GLY A 6 32.95 12.72 10.61
CA GLY A 6 32.11 11.87 9.77
C GLY A 6 30.78 11.59 10.49
N GLY A 7 29.91 12.58 10.58
CA GLY A 7 28.48 12.32 10.83
C GLY A 7 27.88 11.60 9.62
N PRO A 8 26.88 10.70 9.81
CA PRO A 8 26.19 10.09 8.68
C PRO A 8 25.63 11.20 7.80
N ALA A 9 25.89 11.10 6.49
CA ALA A 9 25.38 12.05 5.51
C ALA A 9 23.85 12.17 5.69
N PRO A 10 23.27 13.38 5.66
CA PRO A 10 21.83 13.51 5.57
C PRO A 10 21.39 12.69 4.35
N PHE A 11 20.44 11.76 4.56
CA PHE A 11 19.81 11.04 3.47
C PHE A 11 19.39 12.08 2.43
N PRO A 12 19.75 11.89 1.14
CA PRO A 12 19.36 12.86 0.14
C PRO A 12 17.84 12.99 0.17
N ASP A 13 17.33 14.23 0.07
CA ASP A 13 15.96 14.57 -0.26
C ASP A 13 15.57 13.97 -1.63
N SER A 14 15.69 12.65 -1.83
CA SER A 14 15.18 12.02 -3.02
C SER A 14 13.67 11.90 -2.81
N ASP A 15 12.92 12.78 -3.46
CA ASP A 15 11.48 12.66 -3.76
C ASP A 15 11.18 11.41 -4.64
N VAL A 16 12.06 10.41 -4.60
CA VAL A 16 11.99 9.12 -5.26
C VAL A 16 11.34 8.18 -4.26
N PRO A 17 10.14 7.62 -4.52
CA PRO A 17 9.46 6.68 -3.65
C PRO A 17 10.36 5.51 -3.20
N GLY A 18 10.05 4.94 -2.03
CA GLY A 18 10.74 3.74 -1.54
C GLY A 18 10.36 2.49 -2.31
N ARG A 19 10.99 1.37 -1.99
CA ARG A 19 10.78 0.10 -2.70
C ARG A 19 9.60 -0.73 -2.19
N LEU A 20 9.24 -0.55 -0.91
CA LEU A 20 8.22 -1.34 -0.25
C LEU A 20 6.85 -0.69 -0.44
N PHE A 21 5.85 -1.47 -0.85
CA PHE A 21 4.46 -1.05 -0.96
C PHE A 21 3.79 -1.12 0.41
N PRO A 22 3.34 0.02 0.96
CA PRO A 22 2.63 0.01 2.22
C PRO A 22 1.20 -0.50 2.06
N VAL A 23 0.75 -1.28 3.02
CA VAL A 23 -0.63 -1.70 3.23
C VAL A 23 -1.16 -0.89 4.41
N CYS A 24 -1.92 0.16 4.10
CA CYS A 24 -2.50 1.08 5.07
C CYS A 24 -3.79 0.50 5.64
N CYS A 25 -3.81 0.22 6.94
CA CYS A 25 -5.00 -0.32 7.59
C CYS A 25 -5.94 0.82 8.00
N ALA A 26 -6.89 1.20 7.16
CA ALA A 26 -7.93 2.19 7.50
C ALA A 26 -9.04 1.63 8.42
N ALA A 27 -9.05 0.31 8.65
CA ALA A 27 -9.91 -0.37 9.62
C ALA A 27 -9.10 -1.30 10.53
N VAL A 28 -9.75 -1.83 11.58
CA VAL A 28 -9.19 -2.91 12.42
C VAL A 28 -9.29 -4.20 11.63
N ILE A 29 -8.16 -4.67 11.13
CA ILE A 29 -8.05 -5.90 10.34
C ILE A 29 -7.55 -7.01 11.27
N SER A 30 -8.27 -8.14 11.27
CA SER A 30 -7.87 -9.31 12.04
C SER A 30 -6.67 -10.01 11.38
N PRO A 31 -5.84 -10.71 12.16
CA PRO A 31 -4.73 -11.49 11.61
C PRO A 31 -5.21 -12.50 10.57
N GLU A 32 -6.39 -13.10 10.75
CA GLU A 32 -6.98 -14.03 9.77
C GLU A 32 -7.17 -13.41 8.36
N ILE A 33 -7.56 -12.14 8.29
CA ILE A 33 -7.75 -11.43 7.01
C ILE A 33 -6.40 -11.04 6.42
N LEU A 34 -5.42 -10.66 7.24
CA LEU A 34 -4.06 -10.39 6.79
C LEU A 34 -3.39 -11.65 6.25
N ASP A 35 -3.49 -12.76 6.99
CA ASP A 35 -2.98 -14.07 6.56
C ASP A 35 -3.63 -14.49 5.25
N LYS A 36 -4.95 -14.32 5.13
CA LYS A 36 -5.66 -14.59 3.88
C LYS A 36 -5.19 -13.69 2.74
N PHE A 37 -4.99 -12.40 3.00
CA PHE A 37 -4.47 -11.46 2.01
C PHE A 37 -3.10 -11.89 1.49
N PHE A 38 -2.15 -12.18 2.39
CA PHE A 38 -0.81 -12.63 2.00
C PHE A 38 -0.84 -14.00 1.32
N TYR A 39 -1.69 -14.92 1.77
CA TYR A 39 -1.86 -16.22 1.16
C TYR A 39 -2.39 -16.10 -0.28
N ASP A 40 -3.52 -15.42 -0.48
CA ASP A 40 -4.15 -15.25 -1.80
C ASP A 40 -3.21 -14.49 -2.76
N MET A 41 -2.49 -13.47 -2.26
CA MET A 41 -1.51 -12.72 -3.05
C MET A 41 -0.30 -13.60 -3.44
N THR A 42 0.26 -14.36 -2.51
CA THR A 42 1.45 -15.20 -2.76
C THR A 42 1.12 -16.41 -3.62
N ASP A 43 -0.07 -16.99 -3.48
CA ASP A 43 -0.55 -18.07 -4.36
C ASP A 43 -0.70 -17.57 -5.81
N HIS A 44 -1.20 -16.35 -6.00
CA HIS A 44 -1.33 -15.72 -7.31
C HIS A 44 0.01 -15.23 -7.89
N CYS A 45 0.84 -14.61 -7.06
CA CYS A 45 2.14 -14.05 -7.44
C CYS A 45 3.18 -14.29 -6.33
N PRO A 46 3.94 -15.40 -6.39
CA PRO A 46 4.87 -15.78 -5.33
C PRO A 46 6.00 -14.77 -5.06
N GLN A 47 6.31 -13.91 -6.03
CA GLN A 47 7.34 -12.88 -5.93
C GLN A 47 6.83 -11.58 -5.28
N ALA A 48 5.53 -11.47 -5.02
CA ALA A 48 4.92 -10.26 -4.50
C ALA A 48 5.16 -10.05 -3.01
N ASN A 49 5.28 -11.13 -2.23
CA ASN A 49 5.35 -11.06 -0.76
C ASN A 49 6.51 -10.19 -0.26
N ASP A 50 7.63 -10.23 -0.97
CA ASP A 50 8.88 -9.53 -0.64
C ASP A 50 8.80 -8.01 -0.85
N SER A 51 7.65 -7.48 -1.28
CA SER A 51 7.47 -6.07 -1.62
C SER A 51 6.44 -5.35 -0.77
N PHE A 52 5.73 -6.01 0.17
CA PHE A 52 4.66 -5.38 0.95
C PHE A 52 4.99 -5.24 2.44
N VAL A 53 4.53 -4.15 3.05
CA VAL A 53 4.63 -3.90 4.49
C VAL A 53 3.33 -3.38 5.06
N ILE A 54 2.86 -3.92 6.18
CA ILE A 54 1.67 -3.36 6.86
C ILE A 54 2.08 -2.12 7.63
N VAL A 55 1.39 -1.02 7.37
CA VAL A 55 1.58 0.25 8.08
C VAL A 55 0.33 0.53 8.90
N ASP A 56 0.47 0.38 10.21
CA ASP A 56 -0.57 0.65 11.21
C ASP A 56 -0.18 1.78 12.19
N SER A 57 1.06 2.29 12.08
CA SER A 57 1.59 3.40 12.88
C SER A 57 2.51 4.31 12.05
N LEU A 58 2.50 5.62 12.36
CA LEU A 58 3.42 6.61 11.77
C LEU A 58 4.77 6.72 12.50
N THR A 59 4.98 5.96 13.56
CA THR A 59 6.23 5.98 14.34
C THR A 59 7.13 4.79 14.05
N GLY A 60 6.67 3.83 13.25
CA GLY A 60 7.45 2.65 12.87
C GLY A 60 8.53 2.99 11.85
N SER A 61 9.65 2.27 11.88
CA SER A 61 10.66 2.34 10.82
C SER A 61 10.58 1.08 9.98
N TYR A 62 10.21 1.22 8.71
CA TYR A 62 9.99 0.11 7.78
C TYR A 62 11.13 0.09 6.77
N MET A 63 12.16 -0.72 7.04
CA MET A 63 13.34 -0.88 6.18
C MET A 63 13.50 -2.30 5.62
N GLU A 64 12.73 -3.25 6.12
CA GLU A 64 12.74 -4.65 5.70
C GLU A 64 11.30 -5.15 5.56
N GLU A 65 11.16 -6.22 4.78
CA GLU A 65 9.94 -6.97 4.52
C GLU A 65 9.40 -7.55 5.84
N MET A 66 8.08 -7.72 5.96
CA MET A 66 7.52 -8.36 7.15
C MET A 66 7.68 -9.88 7.11
N GLU A 67 8.05 -10.47 8.24
CA GLU A 67 7.89 -11.91 8.44
C GLU A 67 6.40 -12.24 8.68
N PRO A 68 5.77 -13.12 7.88
CA PRO A 68 4.40 -13.54 8.12
C PRO A 68 4.30 -14.31 9.45
N GLY A 69 3.26 -14.03 10.25
CA GLY A 69 2.99 -14.76 11.50
C GLY A 69 2.85 -13.91 12.77
N GLY A 70 2.56 -12.61 12.66
CA GLY A 70 2.21 -11.79 13.83
C GLY A 70 0.79 -12.10 14.34
N ASP A 71 0.66 -12.50 15.61
CA ASP A 71 -0.62 -12.76 16.29
C ASP A 71 -1.46 -11.50 16.59
N GLU A 72 -1.01 -10.32 16.15
CA GLU A 72 -1.59 -9.04 16.55
C GLU A 72 -2.47 -8.44 15.45
N SER A 73 -3.74 -8.18 15.78
CA SER A 73 -4.64 -7.38 14.95
C SER A 73 -4.11 -5.97 14.76
N THR A 74 -4.43 -5.35 13.63
CA THR A 74 -3.99 -3.98 13.34
C THR A 74 -4.52 -2.99 14.38
N SER A 75 -3.76 -1.93 14.62
CA SER A 75 -4.12 -0.94 15.63
C SER A 75 -5.49 -0.28 15.37
N SER A 76 -6.35 -0.30 16.39
CA SER A 76 -7.64 0.41 16.38
C SER A 76 -7.54 1.94 16.28
N THR A 77 -6.34 2.48 16.50
CA THR A 77 -6.03 3.91 16.38
C THR A 77 -5.20 4.20 15.13
N SER A 78 -5.36 3.39 14.08
CA SER A 78 -4.64 3.60 12.83
C SER A 78 -4.80 5.02 12.28
N PRO A 79 -3.71 5.67 11.85
CA PRO A 79 -3.71 7.04 11.34
C PRO A 79 -4.47 7.19 10.02
N PHE A 80 -4.73 6.09 9.30
CA PHE A 80 -5.36 6.06 7.99
C PHE A 80 -6.90 6.01 8.04
N LYS A 81 -7.48 5.85 9.23
CA LYS A 81 -8.93 5.69 9.39
C LYS A 81 -9.68 6.95 8.96
N GLY A 82 -10.63 6.79 8.04
CA GLY A 82 -11.45 7.87 7.50
C GLY A 82 -10.69 8.87 6.62
N LYS A 83 -9.50 8.51 6.14
CA LYS A 83 -8.68 9.32 5.24
C LYS A 83 -8.93 8.97 3.78
N SER A 84 -8.85 9.97 2.91
CA SER A 84 -8.83 9.73 1.46
C SER A 84 -7.51 9.08 1.03
N PRO A 85 -7.45 8.41 -0.13
CA PRO A 85 -6.19 7.93 -0.69
C PRO A 85 -5.09 9.01 -0.74
N TYR A 86 -5.41 10.22 -1.17
CA TYR A 86 -4.46 11.32 -1.17
C TYR A 86 -3.96 11.67 0.25
N GLU A 87 -4.85 11.74 1.25
CA GLU A 87 -4.44 11.97 2.64
C GLU A 87 -3.55 10.83 3.17
N CYS A 88 -3.84 9.58 2.83
CA CYS A 88 -2.98 8.44 3.17
C CYS A 88 -1.58 8.58 2.56
N SER A 89 -1.50 8.99 1.29
CA SER A 89 -0.22 9.28 0.62
C SER A 89 0.59 10.36 1.35
N GLN A 90 -0.06 11.44 1.80
CA GLN A 90 0.61 12.49 2.59
C GLN A 90 1.14 11.96 3.94
N LEU A 91 0.37 11.09 4.62
CA LEU A 91 0.80 10.46 5.87
C LEU A 91 1.99 9.51 5.65
N LEU A 92 1.99 8.72 4.57
CA LEU A 92 3.11 7.86 4.20
C LEU A 92 4.35 8.67 3.84
N LYS A 93 4.18 9.77 3.09
CA LYS A 93 5.26 10.71 2.77
C LYS A 93 5.85 11.33 4.02
N GLN A 94 5.02 11.70 4.99
CA GLN A 94 5.46 12.18 6.30
C GLN A 94 6.21 11.10 7.08
N LEU A 95 5.63 9.91 7.21
CA LEU A 95 6.25 8.77 7.89
C LEU A 95 7.66 8.51 7.35
N ARG A 96 7.82 8.50 6.02
CA ARG A 96 9.13 8.33 5.39
C ARG A 96 10.10 9.46 5.71
N ARG A 97 9.66 10.71 5.68
CA ARG A 97 10.50 11.87 6.07
C ARG A 97 10.94 11.79 7.53
N ASP A 98 10.04 11.37 8.41
CA ASP A 98 10.27 11.37 9.85
C ASP A 98 11.12 10.17 10.31
N THR A 99 11.07 9.04 9.58
CA THR A 99 11.69 7.76 10.00
C THR A 99 12.76 7.25 9.04
N GLY A 100 12.82 7.75 7.81
CA GLY A 100 13.69 7.21 6.76
C GLY A 100 13.21 5.88 6.15
N SER A 101 11.96 5.49 6.38
CA SER A 101 11.38 4.23 5.87
C SER A 101 11.48 4.09 4.34
N ASP A 102 11.76 2.89 3.84
CA ASP A 102 11.89 2.60 2.39
C ASP A 102 10.53 2.25 1.75
N ILE A 103 9.52 3.09 2.02
CA ILE A 103 8.14 2.89 1.54
C ILE A 103 7.78 3.78 0.35
N ASP A 104 6.96 3.24 -0.54
CA ASP A 104 6.32 3.97 -1.63
C ASP A 104 5.06 4.69 -1.13
N TYR A 105 5.05 6.02 -1.16
CA TYR A 105 3.88 6.83 -0.78
C TYR A 105 2.94 7.14 -1.96
N ASN A 106 3.33 6.80 -3.19
CA ASN A 106 2.53 6.97 -4.39
C ASN A 106 1.80 5.68 -4.77
N SER A 107 2.40 4.52 -4.53
CA SER A 107 1.81 3.22 -4.87
C SER A 107 1.60 2.41 -3.59
N PHE A 108 0.34 2.16 -3.21
CA PHE A 108 0.04 1.51 -1.94
C PHE A 108 -1.35 0.86 -1.92
N ILE A 109 -1.62 0.10 -0.86
CA ILE A 109 -2.91 -0.56 -0.64
C ILE A 109 -3.60 0.08 0.57
N ILE A 110 -4.92 0.23 0.51
CA ILE A 110 -5.76 0.55 1.65
C ILE A 110 -6.68 -0.65 1.96
N MET A 111 -6.61 -1.11 3.22
CA MET A 111 -7.57 -2.04 3.80
C MET A 111 -8.57 -1.27 4.67
N ASP A 112 -9.81 -1.15 4.22
CA ASP A 112 -10.88 -0.39 4.88
C ASP A 112 -12.02 -1.30 5.37
N GLU A 113 -13.13 -0.73 5.83
CA GLU A 113 -14.26 -1.51 6.32
C GLU A 113 -14.86 -2.43 5.25
N ARG A 114 -14.64 -2.14 3.96
CA ARG A 114 -15.10 -2.99 2.86
C ARG A 114 -14.24 -4.24 2.72
N THR A 115 -12.96 -4.16 3.08
CA THR A 115 -12.09 -5.34 3.19
C THR A 115 -12.67 -6.40 4.11
N LEU A 116 -13.22 -5.98 5.24
CA LEU A 116 -13.85 -6.88 6.22
C LEU A 116 -15.15 -7.54 5.72
N ARG A 117 -15.81 -6.94 4.72
CA ARG A 117 -17.09 -7.43 4.19
C ARG A 117 -16.89 -8.35 2.99
N ASP A 118 -16.04 -7.94 2.07
CA ASP A 118 -16.00 -8.51 0.71
C ASP A 118 -14.64 -9.16 0.38
N ASN A 119 -13.66 -9.14 1.31
CA ASN A 119 -12.27 -9.57 1.06
C ASN A 119 -11.64 -8.86 -0.15
N THR A 120 -11.83 -7.54 -0.20
CA THR A 120 -11.30 -6.67 -1.24
C THR A 120 -10.37 -5.61 -0.67
N ILE A 121 -9.46 -5.13 -1.49
CA ILE A 121 -8.49 -4.08 -1.17
C ILE A 121 -8.64 -2.92 -2.13
N LEU A 122 -8.35 -1.71 -1.67
CA LEU A 122 -8.21 -0.56 -2.57
C LEU A 122 -6.75 -0.43 -2.96
N ILE A 123 -6.43 -0.64 -4.24
CA ILE A 123 -5.11 -0.38 -4.78
C ILE A 123 -5.09 1.08 -5.21
N VAL A 124 -4.04 1.80 -4.82
CA VAL A 124 -3.86 3.22 -5.10
C VAL A 124 -2.52 3.41 -5.81
N GLU A 125 -2.53 4.22 -6.86
CA GLU A 125 -1.36 4.64 -7.61
C GLU A 125 -1.41 6.17 -7.77
N GLU A 126 -0.30 6.88 -7.58
CA GLU A 126 -0.17 8.33 -7.79
C GLU A 126 -1.44 9.15 -7.47
N PRO A 127 -1.96 9.11 -6.23
CA PRO A 127 -3.23 9.76 -5.92
C PRO A 127 -3.12 11.28 -6.04
N GLU A 128 -4.11 11.90 -6.69
CA GLU A 128 -4.17 13.34 -6.88
C GLU A 128 -5.02 14.06 -5.83
N GLU A 129 -4.64 15.29 -5.47
CA GLU A 129 -5.40 16.09 -4.50
C GLU A 129 -6.79 16.46 -5.02
N ALA A 130 -6.91 16.69 -6.34
CA ALA A 130 -8.09 17.26 -6.97
C ALA A 130 -9.38 16.44 -6.72
N ASP A 131 -9.25 15.12 -6.59
CA ASP A 131 -10.35 14.19 -6.31
C ASP A 131 -10.11 13.32 -5.07
N GLY A 132 -9.09 13.66 -4.27
CA GLY A 132 -8.66 12.88 -3.12
C GLY A 132 -8.03 11.52 -3.46
N GLY A 133 -7.62 11.30 -4.71
CA GLY A 133 -6.98 10.07 -5.20
C GLY A 133 -7.98 9.02 -5.67
N ALA A 134 -9.23 9.40 -5.92
CA ALA A 134 -10.26 8.46 -6.33
C ALA A 134 -9.99 7.88 -7.73
N SER A 135 -9.65 8.70 -8.70
CA SER A 135 -9.46 8.32 -10.12
C SER A 135 -8.30 7.36 -10.32
N ASN A 136 -7.27 7.47 -9.47
CA ASN A 136 -6.12 6.58 -9.49
C ASN A 136 -6.20 5.52 -8.38
N SER A 137 -7.41 5.07 -8.08
CA SER A 137 -7.66 3.97 -7.15
C SER A 137 -8.65 2.97 -7.73
N VAL A 138 -8.39 1.69 -7.51
CA VAL A 138 -9.24 0.59 -7.98
C VAL A 138 -9.46 -0.41 -6.86
N ARG A 139 -10.71 -0.82 -6.67
CA ARG A 139 -11.07 -1.87 -5.73
C ARG A 139 -10.84 -3.22 -6.41
N ALA A 140 -10.10 -4.10 -5.76
CA ALA A 140 -9.74 -5.40 -6.32
C ALA A 140 -9.79 -6.52 -5.26
N THR A 141 -9.82 -7.78 -5.69
CA THR A 141 -9.61 -8.93 -4.80
C THR A 141 -8.15 -9.02 -4.34
N PHE A 142 -7.88 -9.74 -3.25
CA PHE A 142 -6.52 -9.87 -2.68
C PHE A 142 -5.48 -10.42 -3.67
N GLU A 143 -5.89 -11.35 -4.52
CA GLU A 143 -5.05 -11.93 -5.58
C GLU A 143 -4.44 -10.87 -6.51
N LEU A 144 -5.13 -9.74 -6.70
CA LEU A 144 -4.69 -8.66 -7.58
C LEU A 144 -3.82 -7.61 -6.87
N ALA A 145 -3.49 -7.79 -5.59
CA ALA A 145 -2.56 -6.92 -4.87
C ALA A 145 -1.22 -6.78 -5.59
N SER A 146 -0.75 -7.86 -6.23
CA SER A 146 0.47 -7.87 -7.03
C SER A 146 0.40 -6.97 -8.27
N ASN A 147 -0.77 -6.46 -8.67
CA ASN A 147 -0.88 -5.52 -9.79
C ASN A 147 -0.09 -4.22 -9.54
N LEU A 148 0.22 -3.87 -8.29
CA LEU A 148 1.15 -2.77 -7.98
C LEU A 148 2.53 -2.96 -8.62
N LEU A 149 3.01 -4.20 -8.77
CA LEU A 149 4.24 -4.50 -9.50
C LEU A 149 4.10 -4.19 -11.00
N LEU A 150 2.91 -4.38 -11.57
CA LEU A 150 2.62 -4.03 -12.96
C LEU A 150 2.59 -2.52 -13.15
N TYR A 151 1.99 -1.80 -12.19
CA TYR A 151 1.88 -0.34 -12.19
C TYR A 151 3.26 0.31 -12.12
N LEU A 152 4.13 -0.13 -11.20
CA LEU A 152 5.53 0.33 -11.16
C LEU A 152 6.29 0.11 -12.47
N SER A 153 5.97 -0.98 -13.20
CA SER A 153 6.61 -1.26 -14.49
C SER A 153 6.00 -0.50 -15.67
N GLY A 154 4.97 0.31 -15.44
CA GLY A 154 4.21 1.04 -16.46
C GLY A 154 3.44 0.14 -17.42
N LYS A 155 3.19 -1.13 -17.05
CA LYS A 155 2.49 -2.11 -17.89
C LYS A 155 0.97 -2.02 -17.77
N SER A 156 0.48 -1.37 -16.73
CA SER A 156 -0.93 -1.09 -16.45
C SER A 156 -0.99 0.08 -15.46
N SER A 157 -2.17 0.59 -15.15
CA SER A 157 -2.37 1.60 -14.12
C SER A 157 -3.67 1.35 -13.33
N ALA A 158 -3.75 1.91 -12.13
CA ALA A 158 -4.97 1.90 -11.34
C ALA A 158 -6.13 2.58 -12.10
N TYR A 159 -5.84 3.62 -12.89
CA TYR A 159 -6.81 4.32 -13.73
C TYR A 159 -7.45 3.39 -14.78
N GLU A 160 -6.63 2.71 -15.59
CA GLU A 160 -7.13 1.79 -16.63
C GLU A 160 -7.92 0.63 -16.01
N GLN A 161 -7.43 0.09 -14.89
CA GLN A 161 -8.10 -1.02 -14.22
C GLN A 161 -9.38 -0.60 -13.50
N ARG A 162 -9.48 0.66 -13.09
CA ARG A 162 -10.71 1.24 -12.57
C ARG A 162 -11.80 1.28 -13.64
N GLU A 163 -11.49 1.71 -14.87
CA GLU A 163 -12.48 1.71 -15.97
C GLU A 163 -13.08 0.31 -16.18
N LEU A 164 -12.24 -0.73 -16.08
CA LEU A 164 -12.69 -2.11 -16.17
C LEU A 164 -13.53 -2.53 -14.95
N ALA A 165 -13.14 -2.14 -13.73
CA ALA A 165 -13.90 -2.40 -12.52
C ALA A 165 -15.28 -1.73 -12.55
N GLU A 166 -15.40 -0.52 -13.11
CA GLU A 166 -16.66 0.21 -13.26
C GLU A 166 -17.68 -0.50 -14.18
N THR A 167 -17.23 -1.44 -15.02
CA THR A 167 -18.13 -2.30 -15.81
C THR A 167 -18.82 -3.39 -15.00
N THR A 168 -18.37 -3.63 -13.76
CA THR A 168 -18.92 -4.64 -12.85
C THR A 168 -20.00 -4.04 -11.94
N GLU A 169 -20.96 -4.85 -11.52
CA GLU A 169 -22.07 -4.39 -10.66
C GLU A 169 -21.59 -3.86 -9.30
N ASP A 170 -20.50 -4.41 -8.77
CA ASP A 170 -19.96 -4.07 -7.46
C ASP A 170 -18.72 -3.17 -7.51
N GLY A 171 -18.24 -2.82 -8.70
CA GLY A 171 -17.05 -1.98 -8.87
C GLY A 171 -15.76 -2.67 -8.44
N VAL A 172 -15.68 -4.01 -8.50
CA VAL A 172 -14.53 -4.80 -8.02
C VAL A 172 -13.84 -5.52 -9.18
N LEU A 173 -12.55 -5.25 -9.32
CA LEU A 173 -11.67 -5.93 -10.25
C LEU A 173 -11.34 -7.35 -9.77
N ARG A 174 -11.38 -8.31 -10.69
CA ARG A 174 -11.14 -9.74 -10.44
C ARG A 174 -10.16 -10.34 -11.45
N PRO A 175 -9.47 -11.43 -11.12
CA PRO A 175 -8.57 -12.12 -12.04
C PRO A 175 -9.26 -12.51 -13.35
N GLY A 176 -8.51 -12.45 -14.45
CA GLY A 176 -9.00 -12.78 -15.80
C GLY A 176 -9.83 -11.68 -16.47
N MET A 177 -10.08 -10.56 -15.78
CA MET A 177 -10.60 -9.35 -16.40
C MET A 177 -9.46 -8.65 -17.16
N HIS A 178 -9.61 -8.53 -18.47
CA HIS A 178 -8.68 -7.81 -19.34
C HIS A 178 -9.47 -6.88 -20.27
N HIS A 179 -8.82 -5.77 -20.64
CA HIS A 179 -9.31 -4.86 -21.66
C HIS A 179 -9.17 -5.45 -23.07
#